data_AF-A0A3B9MNU1-F1
#
_entry.id   AF-A0A3B9MNU1-F1
#
_cell.length_a   1.000
_cell.length_b   1.000
_cell.length_c   1.000
_cell.angle_alpha   90.00
_cell.angle_beta   90.00
_cell.angle_gamma   90.00
#
_symmetry.space_group_name_H-M   'P 1'
#
loop_
_entity.id
_entity.type
_entity.pdbx_description
1 polymer ?
#
loop_
_entity_poly.entity_id
_entity_poly.type
_entity_poly.pdbx_seq_one_letter_code
_entity_poly.pdbx_strand_id
1 'polypeptide(L)'
;MPVRLRRLINWRLSKLKLRLFTTLAVSCTALWFTNFGTLTEANSIHSTPAQSVEQRIKKLHDLLNEQWEYVLRTSPEFASIIGDKRYNDKLSDFSQAAIDSDRRQTRIFLQKFEAIDTTGFPEQEQLNRDLMVRNLRQQLEAAKFKEWEMPVTQFGGIHIDAAQLVSSLSFSTVKDYEDYIAQDWAVNNSAPAREGARRVGT
;
A
#
# COMPACT_ATOMS: atom_id res chain seq x y z
N MET A 1 25.30 50.97 -34.53
CA MET A 1 24.35 49.97 -35.08
C MET A 1 24.43 48.68 -34.29
N PRO A 2 23.31 48.05 -33.90
CA PRO A 2 23.31 46.91 -32.98
C PRO A 2 23.53 45.55 -33.68
N VAL A 3 24.22 44.70 -32.92
CA VAL A 3 24.75 43.33 -33.04
C VAL A 3 23.95 42.26 -33.84
N ARG A 4 22.70 42.47 -34.24
CA ARG A 4 21.83 41.39 -34.76
C ARG A 4 22.04 40.99 -36.23
N LEU A 5 22.67 41.81 -37.08
CA LEU A 5 22.87 41.47 -38.50
C LEU A 5 24.18 40.71 -38.83
N ARG A 6 25.17 40.68 -37.91
CA ARG A 6 26.47 40.04 -38.18
C ARG A 6 26.47 38.51 -38.09
N ARG A 7 25.47 37.90 -37.44
CA ARG A 7 25.46 36.45 -37.16
C ARG A 7 25.06 35.56 -38.35
N LEU A 8 24.36 36.08 -39.36
CA LEU A 8 23.82 35.25 -40.46
C LEU A 8 24.74 35.18 -41.69
N ILE A 9 25.60 36.17 -41.92
CA ILE A 9 26.50 36.21 -43.09
C ILE A 9 27.72 35.31 -42.89
N ASN A 10 28.25 35.22 -41.66
CA ASN A 10 29.46 34.45 -41.41
C ASN A 10 29.26 32.92 -41.43
N TRP A 11 28.03 32.42 -41.25
CA TRP A 11 27.75 30.97 -41.29
C TRP A 11 27.88 30.37 -42.70
N ARG A 12 27.55 31.15 -43.75
CA ARG A 12 27.58 30.67 -45.14
C ARG A 12 28.98 30.58 -45.76
N LEU A 13 30.00 31.22 -45.17
CA LEU A 13 31.37 31.20 -45.68
C LEU A 13 32.27 30.16 -45.02
N SER A 14 31.86 29.60 -43.87
CA SER A 14 32.57 28.51 -43.18
C SER A 14 32.55 27.18 -43.94
N LYS A 15 31.72 27.04 -44.98
CA LYS A 15 31.56 25.80 -45.77
C LYS A 15 32.53 25.65 -46.94
N LEU A 16 33.44 26.60 -47.19
CA LEU A 16 34.30 26.60 -48.40
C LEU A 16 35.82 26.53 -48.14
N LYS A 17 36.29 26.66 -46.89
CA LYS A 17 37.72 26.50 -46.53
C LYS A 17 38.06 25.08 -46.05
N LEU A 18 37.47 24.07 -46.71
CA LEU A 18 37.71 22.64 -46.47
C LEU A 18 38.60 22.02 -47.57
N ARG A 19 39.42 22.82 -48.25
CA ARG A 19 40.47 22.33 -49.14
C ARG A 19 41.68 23.26 -49.03
N LEU A 20 42.86 22.64 -49.04
CA LEU A 20 44.21 23.21 -48.94
C LEU A 20 44.73 23.42 -47.51
N PHE A 21 45.96 22.93 -47.30
CA PHE A 21 46.76 22.84 -46.08
C PHE A 21 46.51 21.61 -45.20
N THR A 22 47.39 20.63 -45.06
CA THR A 22 48.61 20.20 -45.77
C THR A 22 49.00 18.94 -45.02
N THR A 23 49.11 17.83 -45.72
CA THR A 23 49.78 16.61 -45.27
C THR A 23 51.25 16.91 -45.01
N LEU A 24 51.74 16.76 -43.78
CA LEU A 24 53.15 16.46 -43.52
C LEU A 24 53.36 16.12 -42.02
N ALA A 25 54.40 15.32 -41.76
CA ALA A 25 55.02 15.04 -40.47
C ALA A 25 54.41 13.90 -39.62
N VAL A 26 54.70 12.67 -40.07
CA VAL A 26 54.94 11.51 -39.20
C VAL A 26 56.41 11.53 -38.75
N SER A 27 56.65 11.39 -37.44
CA SER A 27 57.89 10.94 -36.75
C SER A 27 58.95 11.97 -36.30
N CYS A 28 59.59 11.65 -35.14
CA CYS A 28 60.60 12.34 -34.29
C CYS A 28 60.05 13.32 -33.23
N THR A 29 60.34 13.28 -31.91
CA THR A 29 61.15 12.46 -30.98
C THR A 29 60.64 12.71 -29.55
N ALA A 30 60.37 11.66 -28.76
CA ALA A 30 61.08 11.23 -27.54
C ALA A 30 60.82 11.98 -26.20
N LEU A 31 60.50 11.17 -25.19
CA LEU A 31 60.56 11.34 -23.72
C LEU A 31 59.44 12.15 -23.06
N TRP A 32 58.69 11.50 -22.17
CA TRP A 32 58.54 11.82 -20.74
C TRP A 32 57.81 10.64 -20.04
N PHE A 33 58.51 10.07 -19.05
CA PHE A 33 57.99 9.33 -17.90
C PHE A 33 57.26 7.97 -18.08
N THR A 34 58.04 6.94 -17.76
CA THR A 34 57.65 5.77 -16.97
C THR A 34 56.86 6.13 -15.70
N ASN A 35 55.62 5.64 -15.58
CA ASN A 35 55.02 5.13 -14.34
C ASN A 35 53.71 4.41 -14.71
N PHE A 36 53.63 3.09 -14.56
CA PHE A 36 53.19 2.44 -13.31
C PHE A 36 51.86 2.98 -12.82
N GLY A 37 50.81 2.23 -13.13
CA GLY A 37 49.44 2.52 -12.77
C GLY A 37 48.54 1.49 -13.39
N THR A 38 48.73 0.22 -13.01
CA THR A 38 47.63 -0.74 -13.04
C THR A 38 46.52 -0.12 -12.21
N LEU A 39 45.51 0.47 -12.86
CA LEU A 39 44.25 0.73 -12.22
C LEU A 39 43.65 -0.64 -11.95
N THR A 40 43.98 -1.15 -10.77
CA THR A 40 43.18 -2.14 -10.08
C THR A 40 41.78 -1.55 -10.07
N GLU A 41 40.88 -2.09 -10.90
CA GLU A 41 39.47 -2.01 -10.60
C GLU A 41 39.35 -2.58 -9.19
N ALA A 42 39.19 -1.69 -8.22
CA ALA A 42 38.69 -2.05 -6.92
C ALA A 42 37.36 -2.72 -7.21
N ASN A 43 37.39 -4.05 -7.22
CA ASN A 43 36.24 -4.91 -7.22
C ASN A 43 35.45 -4.42 -6.01
N SER A 44 34.48 -3.54 -6.26
CA SER A 44 33.45 -3.25 -5.28
C SER A 44 32.87 -4.62 -5.01
N ILE A 45 33.19 -5.17 -3.85
CA ILE A 45 32.46 -6.28 -3.31
C ILE A 45 31.06 -5.70 -3.15
N HIS A 46 30.26 -5.79 -4.20
CA HIS A 46 28.82 -5.78 -4.12
C HIS A 46 28.47 -7.08 -3.40
N SER A 47 28.83 -7.13 -2.11
CA SER A 47 28.06 -7.86 -1.13
C SER A 47 26.66 -7.40 -1.43
N THR A 48 25.79 -8.27 -1.93
CA THR A 48 24.36 -8.00 -1.87
C THR A 48 24.12 -7.68 -0.40
N PRO A 49 23.89 -6.40 -0.03
CA PRO A 49 23.76 -6.10 1.37
C PRO A 49 22.51 -6.84 1.82
N ALA A 50 22.56 -7.44 3.01
CA ALA A 50 21.32 -7.62 3.75
C ALA A 50 20.50 -6.32 3.59
N GLN A 51 19.20 -6.44 3.27
CA GLN A 51 18.35 -5.32 2.87
C GLN A 51 18.67 -4.05 3.67
N SER A 52 18.90 -2.92 2.98
CA SER A 52 19.25 -1.67 3.66
C SER A 52 18.17 -1.29 4.67
N VAL A 53 18.53 -0.51 5.69
CA VAL A 53 17.57 -0.06 6.71
C VAL A 53 16.36 0.61 6.04
N GLU A 54 16.60 1.46 5.05
CA GLU A 54 15.58 2.17 4.29
C GLU A 54 14.67 1.21 3.52
N GLN A 55 15.23 0.15 2.91
CA GLN A 55 14.43 -0.87 2.23
C GLN A 55 13.53 -1.63 3.18
N ARG A 56 14.02 -1.94 4.40
CA ARG A 56 13.23 -2.61 5.44
C ARG A 56 12.13 -1.71 5.99
N ILE A 57 12.39 -0.41 6.18
CA ILE A 57 11.37 0.58 6.58
C ILE A 57 10.31 0.70 5.49
N LYS A 58 10.71 0.84 4.22
CA LYS A 58 9.75 0.87 3.11
C LYS A 58 8.87 -0.39 3.09
N LYS A 59 9.47 -1.57 3.30
CA LYS A 59 8.73 -2.84 3.39
C LYS A 59 7.73 -2.84 4.55
N LEU A 60 8.08 -2.26 5.70
CA LEU A 60 7.16 -2.09 6.82
C LEU A 60 5.95 -1.22 6.43
N HIS A 61 6.19 -0.07 5.79
CA HIS A 61 5.13 0.84 5.36
C HIS A 61 4.23 0.22 4.31
N ASP A 62 4.81 -0.46 3.32
CA ASP A 62 4.05 -1.19 2.29
C ASP A 62 3.13 -2.24 2.94
N LEU A 63 3.62 -2.94 3.97
CA LEU A 63 2.86 -3.97 4.68
C LEU A 63 1.76 -3.39 5.58
N LEU A 64 2.01 -2.25 6.22
CA LEU A 64 0.97 -1.50 6.96
C LEU A 64 -0.16 -1.08 6.02
N ASN A 65 0.18 -0.56 4.83
CA ASN A 65 -0.80 -0.20 3.82
C ASN A 65 -1.58 -1.42 3.30
N GLU A 66 -0.90 -2.55 3.05
CA GLU A 66 -1.55 -3.81 2.63
C GLU A 66 -2.58 -4.28 3.68
N GLN A 67 -2.20 -4.23 4.96
CA GLN A 67 -3.08 -4.61 6.06
C GLN A 67 -4.26 -3.64 6.21
N TRP A 68 -4.03 -2.34 6.07
CA TRP A 68 -5.07 -1.33 6.13
C TRP A 68 -6.11 -1.51 5.01
N GLU A 69 -5.66 -1.65 3.76
CA GLU A 69 -6.55 -1.91 2.62
C GLU A 69 -7.29 -3.25 2.77
N TYR A 70 -6.67 -4.25 3.39
CA TYR A 70 -7.36 -5.49 3.73
C TYR A 70 -8.54 -5.25 4.68
N VAL A 71 -8.33 -4.51 5.78
CA VAL A 71 -9.38 -4.16 6.76
C VAL A 71 -10.51 -3.38 6.10
N LEU A 72 -10.21 -2.36 5.29
CA LEU A 72 -11.24 -1.57 4.62
C LEU A 72 -12.10 -2.41 3.68
N ARG A 73 -11.50 -3.41 3.02
CA ARG A 73 -12.21 -4.30 2.10
C ARG A 73 -13.05 -5.34 2.82
N THR A 74 -12.61 -5.83 3.98
CA THR A 74 -13.33 -6.86 4.76
C THR A 74 -14.30 -6.28 5.78
N SER A 75 -14.22 -4.98 6.05
CA SER A 75 -15.16 -4.22 6.89
C SER A 75 -15.71 -3.00 6.14
N PRO A 76 -16.60 -3.20 5.14
CA PRO A 76 -17.14 -2.12 4.33
C PRO A 76 -17.82 -1.01 5.13
N GLU A 77 -18.55 -1.37 6.20
CA GLU A 77 -19.25 -0.42 7.07
C GLU A 77 -18.26 0.52 7.77
N PHE A 78 -17.13 -0.03 8.23
CA PHE A 78 -16.06 0.75 8.82
C PHE A 78 -15.44 1.72 7.81
N ALA A 79 -15.22 1.25 6.57
CA ALA A 79 -14.73 2.11 5.48
C ALA A 79 -15.69 3.30 5.24
N SER A 80 -17.00 3.04 5.20
CA SER A 80 -18.02 4.09 5.04
C SER A 80 -18.03 5.08 6.21
N ILE A 81 -17.89 4.60 7.45
CA ILE A 81 -17.86 5.44 8.67
C ILE A 81 -16.67 6.41 8.65
N ILE A 82 -15.49 5.97 8.19
CA ILE A 82 -14.31 6.84 8.09
C ILE A 82 -14.30 7.70 6.81
N GLY A 83 -15.34 7.60 5.97
CA GLY A 83 -15.53 8.41 4.77
C GLY A 83 -14.99 7.80 3.47
N ASP A 84 -14.48 6.56 3.49
CA ASP A 84 -14.10 5.83 2.29
C ASP A 84 -15.30 5.16 1.64
N LYS A 85 -15.73 5.70 0.50
CA LYS A 85 -16.94 5.28 -0.20
C LYS A 85 -16.74 4.10 -1.17
N ARG A 86 -15.53 3.54 -1.26
CA ARG A 86 -15.19 2.48 -2.25
C ARG A 86 -16.00 1.19 -2.08
N TYR A 87 -16.56 0.95 -0.88
CA TYR A 87 -17.24 -0.29 -0.52
C TYR A 87 -18.67 -0.07 0.03
N ASN A 88 -19.27 1.11 -0.18
CA ASN A 88 -20.59 1.47 0.36
C ASN A 88 -21.73 0.52 -0.09
N ASP A 89 -21.53 -0.22 -1.17
CA ASP A 89 -22.47 -1.20 -1.72
C ASP A 89 -22.35 -2.60 -1.09
N LYS A 90 -21.48 -2.77 -0.08
CA LYS A 90 -21.15 -4.08 0.51
C LYS A 90 -21.45 -4.12 2.01
N LEU A 91 -21.60 -5.34 2.50
CA LEU A 91 -21.72 -5.69 3.91
C LEU A 91 -20.63 -6.67 4.30
N SER A 92 -20.24 -6.61 5.57
CA SER A 92 -19.37 -7.59 6.18
C SER A 92 -20.00 -8.99 6.12
N ASP A 93 -19.20 -9.98 5.76
CA ASP A 93 -19.62 -11.39 5.73
C ASP A 93 -19.33 -12.05 7.10
N PHE A 94 -20.39 -12.39 7.82
CA PHE A 94 -20.31 -13.04 9.14
C PHE A 94 -20.35 -14.58 9.06
N SER A 95 -20.20 -15.17 7.87
CA SER A 95 -20.14 -16.62 7.72
C SER A 95 -18.89 -17.21 8.37
N GLN A 96 -18.99 -18.47 8.82
CA GLN A 96 -17.84 -19.19 9.38
C GLN A 96 -16.65 -19.24 8.39
N ALA A 97 -16.93 -19.32 7.09
CA ALA A 97 -15.90 -19.32 6.05
C ALA A 97 -15.13 -17.99 5.99
N ALA A 98 -15.84 -16.87 6.09
CA ALA A 98 -15.23 -15.54 6.13
C ALA A 98 -14.39 -15.35 7.40
N ILE A 99 -14.92 -15.74 8.56
CA ILE A 99 -14.20 -15.71 9.85
C ILE A 99 -12.91 -16.52 9.79
N ASP A 100 -12.96 -17.74 9.26
CA ASP A 100 -11.77 -18.59 9.14
C ASP A 100 -10.77 -18.04 8.11
N SER A 101 -11.26 -17.38 7.05
CA SER A 101 -10.41 -16.70 6.08
C SER A 101 -9.68 -15.51 6.69
N ASP A 102 -10.39 -14.69 7.45
CA ASP A 102 -9.82 -13.55 8.17
C ASP A 102 -8.74 -14.00 9.14
N ARG A 103 -9.03 -14.99 9.97
CA ARG A 103 -8.05 -15.58 10.91
C ARG A 103 -6.81 -16.14 10.22
N ARG A 104 -6.96 -16.75 9.04
CA ARG A 104 -5.80 -17.19 8.23
C ARG A 104 -4.99 -16.00 7.75
N GLN A 105 -5.63 -14.96 7.26
CA GLN A 105 -4.96 -13.75 6.79
C GLN A 105 -4.24 -13.02 7.93
N THR A 106 -4.85 -12.88 9.10
CA THR A 106 -4.25 -12.29 10.30
C THR A 106 -2.97 -13.03 10.70
N ARG A 107 -2.95 -14.36 10.60
CA ARG A 107 -1.72 -15.16 10.82
C ARG A 107 -0.64 -14.88 9.78
N ILE A 108 -1.01 -14.73 8.51
CA ILE A 108 -0.07 -14.39 7.42
C ILE A 108 0.54 -13.00 7.67
N PHE A 109 -0.28 -12.01 8.00
CA PHE A 109 0.22 -10.67 8.34
C PHE A 109 1.14 -10.71 9.54
N LEU A 110 0.76 -11.42 10.62
CA LEU A 110 1.60 -11.55 11.80
C LEU A 110 2.99 -12.10 11.46
N GLN A 111 3.05 -13.18 10.68
CA GLN A 111 4.32 -13.75 10.21
C GLN A 111 5.13 -12.76 9.38
N LYS A 112 4.50 -12.01 8.47
CA LYS A 112 5.17 -10.99 7.65
C LYS A 112 5.76 -9.86 8.51
N PHE A 113 5.03 -9.35 9.52
CA PHE A 113 5.51 -8.30 10.42
C PHE A 113 6.57 -8.81 11.40
N GLU A 114 6.49 -10.08 11.82
CA GLU A 114 7.49 -10.71 12.67
C GLU A 114 8.82 -10.92 11.97
N ALA A 115 8.79 -11.18 10.66
CA ALA A 115 9.98 -11.37 9.84
C ALA A 115 10.73 -10.07 9.48
N ILE A 116 10.19 -8.90 9.83
CA ILE A 116 10.89 -7.62 9.63
C ILE A 116 11.93 -7.44 10.74
N ASP A 117 13.21 -7.50 10.37
CA ASP A 117 14.29 -7.10 11.27
C ASP A 117 14.21 -5.59 11.52
N THR A 118 14.19 -5.19 12.80
CA THR A 118 14.11 -3.79 13.25
C THR A 118 15.49 -3.21 13.60
N THR A 119 16.58 -3.96 13.42
CA THR A 119 17.93 -3.48 13.73
C THR A 119 18.25 -2.21 12.94
N GLY A 120 18.53 -1.10 13.63
CA GLY A 120 18.81 0.20 13.01
C GLY A 120 17.58 1.03 12.63
N PHE A 121 16.36 0.62 13.01
CA PHE A 121 15.17 1.43 12.79
C PHE A 121 15.13 2.65 13.73
N PRO A 122 14.55 3.77 13.29
CA PRO A 122 14.10 4.82 14.20
C PRO A 122 13.08 4.27 15.20
N GLU A 123 13.04 4.86 16.40
CA GLU A 123 12.14 4.43 17.48
C GLU A 123 10.66 4.38 17.05
N GLN A 124 10.21 5.37 16.26
CA GLN A 124 8.85 5.42 15.76
C GLN A 124 8.49 4.22 14.87
N GLU A 125 9.41 3.78 14.00
CA GLU A 125 9.17 2.66 13.09
C GLU A 125 9.17 1.32 13.84
N GLN A 126 10.04 1.20 14.84
CA GLN A 126 10.03 0.06 15.73
C GLN A 126 8.72 -0.03 16.51
N LEU A 127 8.24 1.10 17.07
CA LEU A 127 6.97 1.17 17.79
C LEU A 127 5.79 0.80 16.90
N ASN A 128 5.74 1.32 15.67
CA ASN A 128 4.68 1.00 14.71
C ASN A 128 4.58 -0.51 14.46
N ARG A 129 5.73 -1.16 14.21
CA ARG A 129 5.81 -2.61 14.03
C ARG A 129 5.36 -3.35 15.28
N ASP A 130 5.81 -2.94 16.46
CA ASP A 130 5.54 -3.64 17.72
C ASP A 130 4.05 -3.56 18.11
N LEU A 131 3.42 -2.40 17.91
CA LEU A 131 1.99 -2.23 18.12
C LEU A 131 1.18 -3.11 17.16
N MET A 132 1.57 -3.18 15.89
CA MET A 132 0.89 -4.01 14.91
C MET A 132 1.01 -5.51 15.25
N VAL A 133 2.21 -5.98 15.59
CA VAL A 133 2.43 -7.37 16.02
C VAL A 133 1.62 -7.70 17.28
N ARG A 134 1.60 -6.79 18.27
CA ARG A 134 0.77 -6.97 19.47
C ARG A 134 -0.71 -7.06 19.10
N ASN A 135 -1.21 -6.17 18.25
CA ASN A 135 -2.61 -6.14 17.84
C ASN A 135 -3.02 -7.45 17.12
N LEU A 136 -2.23 -7.89 16.14
CA LEU A 136 -2.51 -9.13 15.41
C LEU A 136 -2.46 -10.38 16.30
N ARG A 137 -1.51 -10.43 17.26
CA ARG A 137 -1.48 -11.51 18.27
C ARG A 137 -2.73 -11.49 19.14
N GLN A 138 -3.13 -10.31 19.61
CA GLN A 138 -4.34 -10.16 20.43
C GLN A 138 -5.60 -10.59 19.68
N GLN A 139 -5.73 -10.25 18.39
CA GLN A 139 -6.85 -10.72 17.56
C GLN A 139 -6.89 -12.25 17.47
N LEU A 140 -5.74 -12.89 17.21
CA LEU A 140 -5.67 -14.36 17.13
C LEU A 140 -5.95 -15.03 18.48
N GLU A 141 -5.47 -14.45 19.58
CA GLU A 141 -5.74 -14.93 20.93
C GLU A 141 -7.21 -14.74 21.32
N ALA A 142 -7.83 -13.63 20.95
CA ALA A 142 -9.24 -13.37 21.22
C ALA A 142 -10.15 -14.38 20.51
N ALA A 143 -9.72 -14.90 19.36
CA ALA A 143 -10.49 -15.89 18.60
C ALA A 143 -10.79 -17.18 19.38
N LYS A 144 -10.07 -17.49 20.48
CA LYS A 144 -10.41 -18.64 21.34
C LYS A 144 -11.71 -18.45 22.12
N PHE A 145 -12.14 -17.21 22.34
CA PHE A 145 -13.39 -16.88 23.01
C PHE A 145 -14.59 -16.89 22.06
N LYS A 146 -14.33 -16.98 20.75
CA LYS A 146 -15.35 -17.12 19.71
C LYS A 146 -16.47 -16.08 19.81
N GLU A 147 -16.10 -14.81 19.93
CA GLU A 147 -17.06 -13.71 20.08
C GLU A 147 -18.11 -13.67 18.95
N TRP A 148 -17.79 -14.17 17.75
CA TRP A 148 -18.73 -14.31 16.64
C TRP A 148 -19.88 -15.30 16.89
N GLU A 149 -19.75 -16.25 17.82
CA GLU A 149 -20.85 -17.12 18.26
C GLU A 149 -21.82 -16.39 19.22
N MET A 150 -21.48 -15.15 19.62
CA MET A 150 -22.29 -14.28 20.47
C MET A 150 -22.60 -12.94 19.77
N PRO A 151 -23.41 -12.94 18.70
CA PRO A 151 -23.64 -11.75 17.86
C PRO A 151 -24.45 -10.63 18.51
N VAL A 152 -24.96 -10.85 19.72
CA VAL A 152 -25.77 -9.89 20.48
C VAL A 152 -25.24 -9.81 21.89
N THR A 153 -24.83 -8.61 22.30
CA THR A 153 -24.39 -8.30 23.66
C THR A 153 -25.00 -6.97 24.13
N GLN A 154 -24.89 -6.65 25.42
CA GLN A 154 -25.36 -5.37 25.94
C GLN A 154 -24.60 -4.14 25.38
N PHE A 155 -23.35 -4.35 24.90
CA PHE A 155 -22.46 -3.27 24.46
C PHE A 155 -22.35 -3.16 22.93
N GLY A 156 -22.81 -4.16 22.19
CA GLY A 156 -22.66 -4.19 20.74
C GLY A 156 -23.37 -5.36 20.08
N GLY A 157 -23.29 -5.40 18.75
CA GLY A 157 -23.96 -6.37 17.91
C GLY A 157 -24.94 -5.69 16.97
N ILE A 158 -25.46 -6.46 16.01
CA ILE A 158 -26.20 -5.90 14.86
C ILE A 158 -27.38 -5.00 15.23
N HIS A 159 -28.06 -5.30 16.34
CA HIS A 159 -29.17 -4.51 16.86
C HIS A 159 -28.80 -3.09 17.32
N ILE A 160 -27.54 -2.87 17.72
CA ILE A 160 -26.99 -1.55 18.07
C ILE A 160 -26.34 -0.93 16.82
N ASP A 161 -25.47 -1.69 16.16
CA ASP A 161 -24.64 -1.19 15.06
C ASP A 161 -25.49 -0.73 13.86
N ALA A 162 -26.52 -1.49 13.48
CA ALA A 162 -27.40 -1.12 12.36
C ALA A 162 -28.21 0.16 12.64
N ALA A 163 -28.66 0.34 13.89
CA ALA A 163 -29.41 1.55 14.28
C ALA A 163 -28.51 2.79 14.32
N GLN A 164 -27.24 2.62 14.70
CA GLN A 164 -26.27 3.71 14.78
C GLN A 164 -25.69 4.07 13.40
N LEU A 165 -25.58 3.12 12.48
CA LEU A 165 -24.95 3.29 11.17
C LEU A 165 -25.47 4.53 10.42
N VAL A 166 -26.80 4.72 10.37
CA VAL A 166 -27.43 5.88 9.70
C VAL A 166 -26.94 7.21 10.25
N SER A 167 -26.68 7.29 11.54
CA SER A 167 -26.19 8.52 12.19
C SER A 167 -24.69 8.75 11.97
N SER A 168 -23.94 7.69 11.61
CA SER A 168 -22.49 7.73 11.37
C SER A 168 -22.12 7.93 9.90
N LEU A 169 -23.03 7.64 8.97
CA LEU A 169 -22.81 7.80 7.54
C LEU A 169 -22.92 9.27 7.09
N SER A 170 -22.12 9.66 6.10
CA SER A 170 -22.21 10.97 5.45
C SER A 170 -23.01 10.89 4.16
N PHE A 171 -24.22 11.45 4.18
CA PHE A 171 -25.09 11.57 3.00
C PHE A 171 -24.87 12.91 2.30
N SER A 172 -23.95 12.93 1.32
CA SER A 172 -23.61 14.14 0.57
C SER A 172 -24.16 14.15 -0.86
N THR A 173 -24.45 12.97 -1.41
CA THR A 173 -24.87 12.79 -2.81
C THR A 173 -26.06 11.84 -2.91
N VAL A 174 -26.78 11.88 -4.04
CA VAL A 174 -27.89 10.95 -4.31
C VAL A 174 -27.42 9.49 -4.25
N LYS A 175 -26.21 9.22 -4.76
CA LYS A 175 -25.61 7.88 -4.74
C LYS A 175 -25.48 7.31 -3.31
N ASP A 176 -25.17 8.16 -2.33
CA ASP A 176 -25.04 7.70 -0.94
C ASP A 176 -26.35 7.12 -0.39
N TYR A 177 -27.49 7.65 -0.82
CA TYR A 177 -28.80 7.12 -0.46
C TYR A 177 -29.12 5.82 -1.21
N GLU A 178 -28.77 5.74 -2.50
CA GLU A 178 -28.96 4.53 -3.31
C GLU A 178 -28.14 3.34 -2.75
N ASP A 179 -26.87 3.59 -2.40
CA ASP A 179 -26.00 2.59 -1.80
C ASP A 179 -26.55 2.11 -0.44
N TYR A 180 -27.03 3.03 0.40
CA TYR A 180 -27.63 2.69 1.69
C TYR A 180 -28.92 1.85 1.55
N ILE A 181 -29.79 2.17 0.58
CA ILE A 181 -31.00 1.38 0.31
C ILE A 181 -30.63 -0.02 -0.19
N ALA A 182 -29.61 -0.14 -1.05
CA ALA A 182 -29.13 -1.44 -1.52
C ALA A 182 -28.60 -2.30 -0.34
N GLN A 183 -27.90 -1.66 0.60
CA GLN A 183 -27.40 -2.28 1.82
C GLN A 183 -28.53 -2.79 2.73
N ASP A 184 -29.52 -1.95 3.04
CA ASP A 184 -30.68 -2.32 3.87
C ASP A 184 -31.48 -3.48 3.26
N TRP A 185 -31.67 -3.45 1.94
CA TRP A 185 -32.34 -4.52 1.21
C TRP A 185 -31.57 -5.85 1.29
N ALA A 186 -30.23 -5.80 1.23
CA ALA A 186 -29.39 -6.99 1.39
C ALA A 186 -29.45 -7.58 2.82
N VAL A 187 -29.52 -6.73 3.86
CA VAL A 187 -29.73 -7.18 5.25
C VAL A 187 -31.08 -7.88 5.42
N ASN A 188 -32.16 -7.27 4.93
CA ASN A 188 -33.51 -7.83 5.08
C ASN A 188 -33.67 -9.19 4.37
N ASN A 189 -32.95 -9.40 3.27
CA ASN A 189 -33.02 -10.64 2.48
C ASN A 189 -32.04 -11.74 2.94
N SER A 190 -31.04 -11.40 3.76
CA SER A 190 -30.08 -12.36 4.32
C SER A 190 -30.53 -12.93 5.66
N ALA A 191 -31.55 -12.36 6.30
CA ALA A 191 -32.20 -12.93 7.47
C ALA A 191 -32.86 -14.28 7.08
N PRO A 192 -32.59 -15.39 7.80
CA PRO A 192 -33.25 -16.66 7.53
C PRO A 192 -34.76 -16.46 7.61
N ALA A 193 -35.44 -16.86 6.53
CA ALA A 193 -36.85 -16.60 6.26
C ALA A 193 -37.74 -16.73 7.50
N ARG A 194 -38.69 -15.80 7.64
CA ARG A 194 -39.78 -15.77 8.64
C ARG A 194 -40.78 -16.92 8.44
N GLU A 195 -40.32 -18.11 8.09
CA GLU A 195 -41.13 -19.30 7.80
C GLU A 195 -41.79 -19.88 9.06
N GLY A 196 -41.33 -19.49 10.26
CA GLY A 196 -41.91 -19.92 11.54
C GLY A 196 -43.20 -19.20 11.95
N ALA A 197 -43.54 -18.05 11.37
CA ALA A 197 -44.65 -17.21 11.84
C ALA A 197 -46.01 -17.53 11.19
N ARG A 198 -46.08 -18.43 10.20
CA ARG A 198 -47.31 -18.74 9.45
C ARG A 198 -48.07 -19.98 9.95
N ARG A 199 -47.61 -20.66 11.01
CA ARG A 199 -48.26 -21.88 11.52
C ARG A 199 -48.74 -21.74 12.97
N VAL A 200 -49.56 -20.73 13.26
CA VAL A 200 -50.43 -20.73 14.45
C VAL A 200 -51.75 -20.08 14.03
N GLY A 201 -52.64 -20.87 13.44
CA GLY A 201 -53.89 -20.38 12.89
C GLY A 201 -54.68 -21.45 12.14
N THR A 202 -54.98 -22.55 12.81
CA THR A 202 -56.07 -23.49 12.48
C THR A 202 -56.60 -24.05 13.78
#